data_AF-A0A0N4UAL4-F1
#
_entry.id   AF-A0A0N4UAL4-F1
#
_cell.length_a   1.000
_cell.length_b   1.000
_cell.length_c   1.000
_cell.angle_alpha   90.00
_cell.angle_beta   90.00
_cell.angle_gamma   90.00
#
_symmetry.space_group_name_H-M   'P 1'
#
loop_
_entity.id
_entity.type
_entity.pdbx_description
1 polymer ?
#
loop_
_entity_poly.entity_id
_entity_poly.type
_entity_poly.pdbx_seq_one_letter_code
_entity_poly.pdbx_strand_id
1 'polypeptide(L)'
;MASLLRKLFGAHNKKVTQKDSITGRNNSFPVPYLSKLEGNQLQPGQSLIIRGYIIGRSEFIVNLTSGAKVEKEDENDTLDNRLLVLRANITEKKVYLNACIDGHWGREGSVKHKWSPGDEFDIRIRSHDKHFEIFIEHKLMAKFTYYIPITHISHIYINGDVELYSVSWEGKYYQIPYAADIPANFYPGRKLYISALTRKRAKQFTVDFHCGSDIAFRFNPRIVEKKIIRNTRCDDRWGNEEKSSEAAFPFRRKRTFDLLFYCEENRFVYYVDDCLIGTYNHRLGPRDIDKLSIDGDIDLQGVHLK
;
A
#
# COMPACT_ATOMS: atom_id res chain seq x y z
N MET A 1 7.87 -10.44 -50.57
CA MET A 1 7.92 -9.39 -49.52
C MET A 1 7.52 -9.91 -48.12
N ALA A 2 7.69 -11.20 -47.83
CA ALA A 2 7.20 -11.83 -46.60
C ALA A 2 8.11 -11.65 -45.35
N SER A 3 9.03 -10.69 -45.37
CA SER A 3 10.01 -10.45 -44.28
C SER A 3 9.74 -9.17 -43.48
N LEU A 4 8.83 -8.28 -43.92
CA LEU A 4 8.65 -6.98 -43.27
C LEU A 4 7.66 -6.96 -42.08
N LEU A 5 6.82 -7.99 -41.92
CA LEU A 5 5.74 -7.97 -40.92
C LEU A 5 6.13 -8.50 -39.53
N ARG A 6 7.32 -9.11 -39.37
CA ARG A 6 7.78 -9.60 -38.05
C ARG A 6 8.28 -8.50 -37.10
N LYS A 7 8.37 -7.24 -37.56
CA LYS A 7 8.81 -6.09 -36.74
C LYS A 7 7.68 -5.36 -36.00
N LEU A 8 6.41 -5.72 -36.17
CA LEU A 8 5.30 -5.04 -35.49
C LEU A 8 4.85 -5.69 -34.17
N PHE A 9 5.42 -6.84 -33.78
CA PHE A 9 5.09 -7.51 -32.50
C PHE A 9 6.32 -7.85 -31.64
N GLY A 10 7.40 -7.08 -31.78
CA GLY A 10 8.63 -7.25 -31.00
C GLY A 10 8.79 -6.14 -29.97
N ALA A 11 8.91 -6.53 -28.70
CA ALA A 11 9.09 -5.69 -27.52
C ALA A 11 7.87 -4.83 -27.14
N HIS A 12 6.96 -5.44 -26.37
CA HIS A 12 6.43 -4.73 -25.21
C HIS A 12 7.68 -4.24 -24.46
N ASN A 13 8.02 -2.96 -24.59
CA ASN A 13 8.91 -2.31 -23.64
C ASN A 13 8.23 -2.53 -22.30
N LYS A 14 8.58 -3.60 -21.58
CA LYS A 14 8.37 -3.67 -20.14
C LYS A 14 8.89 -2.32 -19.67
N LYS A 15 8.02 -1.44 -19.18
CA LYS A 15 8.46 -0.28 -18.44
C LYS A 15 9.41 -0.85 -17.40
N VAL A 16 10.71 -0.67 -17.60
CA VAL A 16 11.73 -1.13 -16.67
C VAL A 16 11.36 -0.43 -15.38
N THR A 17 10.79 -1.17 -14.44
CA THR A 17 10.42 -0.60 -13.16
C THR A 17 11.72 -0.08 -12.56
N GLN A 18 11.80 1.20 -12.21
CA GLN A 18 12.96 1.78 -11.52
C GLN A 18 13.10 1.25 -10.07
N LYS A 19 12.64 0.02 -9.77
CA LYS A 19 12.21 -0.40 -8.42
C LYS A 19 12.87 -1.71 -8.00
N ASP A 20 13.42 -1.69 -6.79
CA ASP A 20 14.33 -2.70 -6.24
C ASP A 20 13.60 -3.93 -5.67
N SER A 21 14.17 -5.12 -5.86
CA SER A 21 13.67 -6.40 -5.31
C SER A 21 13.52 -6.40 -3.78
N ILE A 22 14.20 -5.47 -3.11
CA ILE A 22 14.16 -5.31 -1.66
C ILE A 22 12.76 -4.98 -1.12
N THR A 23 11.88 -4.40 -1.94
CA THR A 23 10.53 -4.00 -1.53
C THR A 23 9.51 -5.15 -1.55
N GLY A 24 9.88 -6.34 -2.04
CA GLY A 24 9.06 -7.55 -1.92
C GLY A 24 8.11 -7.82 -3.10
N ARG A 25 8.36 -7.26 -4.29
CA ARG A 25 7.59 -7.51 -5.52
C ARG A 25 7.91 -8.85 -6.22
N ASN A 26 8.14 -9.92 -5.46
CA ASN A 26 8.62 -11.21 -6.01
C ASN A 26 7.54 -12.30 -6.04
N ASN A 27 6.32 -12.01 -5.59
CA ASN A 27 5.23 -12.97 -5.59
C ASN A 27 4.42 -12.86 -6.89
N SER A 28 3.84 -13.98 -7.32
CA SER A 28 2.83 -14.01 -8.37
C SER A 28 1.60 -14.71 -7.80
N PHE A 29 0.45 -14.08 -7.94
CA PHE A 29 -0.83 -14.64 -7.50
C PHE A 29 -1.66 -14.98 -8.75
N PRO A 30 -2.22 -16.20 -8.84
CA PRO A 30 -3.03 -16.60 -9.99
C PRO A 30 -4.28 -15.73 -10.11
N VAL A 31 -4.71 -15.47 -11.34
CA VAL A 31 -5.98 -14.81 -11.67
C VAL A 31 -6.80 -15.79 -12.51
N PRO A 32 -8.06 -16.14 -12.13
CA PRO A 32 -8.81 -15.61 -11.01
C PRO A 32 -8.17 -15.93 -9.64
N TYR A 33 -8.17 -14.94 -8.76
CA TYR A 33 -7.70 -15.04 -7.38
C TYR A 33 -8.92 -15.15 -6.47
N LEU A 34 -9.07 -16.29 -5.79
CA LEU A 34 -10.07 -16.50 -4.74
C LEU A 34 -9.35 -16.90 -3.46
N SER A 35 -9.55 -16.13 -2.40
CA SER A 35 -8.93 -16.41 -1.11
C SER A 35 -9.90 -16.16 0.04
N LYS A 36 -9.86 -17.03 1.04
CA LYS A 36 -10.58 -16.87 2.30
C LYS A 36 -9.78 -15.96 3.23
N LEU A 37 -10.45 -15.04 3.90
CA LEU A 37 -9.87 -14.28 4.99
C LEU A 37 -9.68 -15.22 6.20
N GLU A 38 -8.43 -15.57 6.50
CA GLU A 38 -8.08 -16.33 7.71
C GLU A 38 -8.24 -15.47 8.98
N GLY A 39 -8.68 -16.08 10.09
CA GLY A 39 -8.87 -15.41 11.38
C GLY A 39 -10.23 -14.71 11.56
N ASN A 40 -10.33 -13.86 12.58
CA ASN A 40 -11.54 -13.05 12.82
C ASN A 40 -11.74 -12.11 11.63
N GLN A 41 -12.94 -12.13 11.06
CA GLN A 41 -13.47 -11.31 9.94
C GLN A 41 -12.84 -9.91 9.81
N LEU A 42 -12.84 -9.33 8.59
CA LEU A 42 -12.29 -7.99 8.33
C LEU A 42 -12.80 -6.94 9.35
N GLN A 43 -11.87 -6.28 10.04
CA GLN A 43 -12.14 -5.32 11.12
C GLN A 43 -11.93 -3.87 10.66
N PRO A 44 -12.62 -2.89 11.29
CA PRO A 44 -12.30 -1.48 11.14
C PRO A 44 -10.82 -1.18 11.40
N GLY A 45 -10.23 -0.34 10.55
CA GLY A 45 -8.82 0.04 10.58
C GLY A 45 -7.88 -0.84 9.75
N GLN A 46 -8.32 -2.04 9.34
CA GLN A 46 -7.61 -2.86 8.37
C GLN A 46 -7.75 -2.31 6.95
N SER A 47 -6.77 -2.60 6.10
CA SER A 47 -6.77 -2.28 4.68
C SER A 47 -6.50 -3.53 3.86
N LEU A 48 -7.32 -3.81 2.86
CA LEU A 48 -6.94 -4.68 1.75
C LEU A 48 -6.11 -3.87 0.77
N ILE A 49 -4.90 -4.32 0.47
CA ILE A 49 -3.96 -3.70 -0.46
C ILE A 49 -3.73 -4.69 -1.60
N ILE A 50 -4.04 -4.25 -2.82
CA ILE A 50 -3.90 -5.04 -4.04
C ILE A 50 -3.00 -4.29 -5.00
N ARG A 51 -1.98 -4.98 -5.49
CA ARG A 51 -1.08 -4.46 -6.51
C ARG A 51 -0.84 -5.46 -7.62
N GLY A 52 -0.72 -4.92 -8.82
CA GLY A 52 -0.58 -5.70 -10.03
C GLY A 52 -0.29 -4.87 -11.26
N TYR A 53 -0.37 -5.52 -12.41
CA TYR A 53 -0.28 -4.92 -13.73
C TYR A 53 -1.60 -5.10 -14.48
N ILE A 54 -2.02 -4.08 -15.22
CA ILE A 54 -3.09 -4.20 -16.19
C ILE A 54 -2.54 -4.90 -17.44
N ILE A 55 -3.09 -6.04 -17.84
CA ILE A 55 -2.61 -6.81 -19.00
C ILE A 55 -3.51 -6.70 -20.23
N GLY A 56 -4.76 -6.27 -20.05
CA GLY A 56 -5.76 -6.17 -21.12
C GLY A 56 -6.52 -4.85 -21.14
N ARG A 57 -7.45 -4.73 -22.09
CA ARG A 57 -8.18 -3.48 -22.40
C ARG A 57 -9.62 -3.49 -21.91
N SER A 58 -10.12 -4.62 -21.43
CA SER A 58 -11.52 -4.77 -21.05
C SER A 58 -11.70 -4.25 -19.62
N GLU A 59 -11.72 -5.15 -18.65
CA GLU A 59 -11.94 -4.81 -17.26
C GLU A 59 -11.33 -5.85 -16.32
N PHE A 60 -11.20 -5.46 -15.06
CA PHE A 60 -11.00 -6.40 -13.97
C PHE A 60 -11.91 -6.03 -12.80
N ILE A 61 -12.18 -7.00 -11.94
CA ILE A 61 -13.01 -6.86 -10.77
C ILE A 61 -12.23 -7.22 -9.51
N VAL A 62 -12.55 -6.53 -8.42
CA VAL A 62 -12.15 -6.86 -7.06
C VAL A 62 -13.42 -6.88 -6.23
N ASN A 63 -13.77 -8.06 -5.71
CA ASN A 63 -14.95 -8.28 -4.90
C ASN A 63 -14.57 -8.66 -3.47
N LEU A 64 -15.33 -8.13 -2.51
CA LEU A 64 -15.38 -8.64 -1.15
C LEU A 64 -16.69 -9.40 -0.97
N THR A 65 -16.63 -10.69 -0.68
CA THR A 65 -17.79 -11.58 -0.72
C THR A 65 -18.02 -12.28 0.61
N SER A 66 -19.27 -12.69 0.83
CA SER A 66 -19.70 -13.39 2.06
C SER A 66 -19.40 -14.89 2.07
N GLY A 67 -18.98 -15.43 0.92
CA GLY A 67 -18.56 -16.81 0.75
C GLY A 67 -17.79 -16.99 -0.57
N ALA A 68 -17.47 -18.24 -0.89
CA ALA A 68 -16.63 -18.63 -2.02
C ALA A 68 -17.42 -18.81 -3.34
N LYS A 69 -18.75 -18.88 -3.31
CA LYS A 69 -19.60 -19.12 -4.49
C LYS A 69 -19.81 -17.81 -5.26
N VAL A 70 -18.81 -17.43 -6.05
CA VAL A 70 -18.72 -16.12 -6.71
C VAL A 70 -19.04 -16.13 -8.20
N GLU A 71 -19.02 -17.31 -8.82
CA GLU A 71 -19.39 -17.58 -10.22
C GLU A 71 -20.44 -18.68 -10.26
N LYS A 72 -21.30 -18.65 -11.29
CA LYS A 72 -22.31 -19.69 -11.51
C LYS A 72 -21.66 -20.84 -12.25
N GLU A 73 -21.83 -22.05 -11.74
CA GLU A 73 -21.54 -23.29 -12.47
C GLU A 73 -22.80 -23.77 -13.19
N ASP A 74 -23.97 -23.59 -12.54
CA ASP A 74 -25.30 -23.85 -13.08
C ASP A 74 -26.19 -22.60 -13.09
N GLU A 75 -27.19 -22.56 -13.99
CA GLU A 75 -28.12 -21.42 -14.08
C GLU A 75 -28.87 -21.14 -12.76
N ASN A 76 -29.18 -22.20 -12.02
CA ASN A 76 -29.91 -22.19 -10.74
C ASN A 76 -29.02 -21.84 -9.53
N ASP A 77 -27.72 -21.64 -9.74
CA ASP A 77 -26.83 -21.29 -8.65
C ASP A 77 -27.17 -19.93 -8.05
N THR A 78 -27.38 -19.96 -6.74
CA THR A 78 -27.39 -18.74 -5.91
C THR A 78 -25.95 -18.43 -5.54
N LEU A 79 -25.51 -17.22 -5.86
CA LEU A 79 -24.17 -16.74 -5.54
C LEU A 79 -24.15 -16.10 -4.16
N ASP A 80 -22.99 -16.16 -3.51
CA ASP A 80 -22.76 -15.46 -2.26
C ASP A 80 -22.82 -13.94 -2.46
N ASN A 81 -23.27 -13.24 -1.42
CA ASN A 81 -23.38 -11.78 -1.44
C ASN A 81 -22.03 -11.13 -1.73
N ARG A 82 -22.04 -10.12 -2.61
CA ARG A 82 -20.89 -9.28 -2.94
C ARG A 82 -21.05 -7.95 -2.23
N LEU A 83 -20.43 -7.82 -1.06
CA LEU A 83 -20.59 -6.67 -0.16
C LEU A 83 -19.82 -5.44 -0.65
N LEU A 84 -18.82 -5.64 -1.49
CA LEU A 84 -18.22 -4.61 -2.33
C LEU A 84 -17.86 -5.23 -3.68
N VAL A 85 -18.24 -4.55 -4.76
CA VAL A 85 -17.81 -4.82 -6.13
C VAL A 85 -17.09 -3.59 -6.63
N LEU A 86 -15.80 -3.72 -6.89
CA LEU A 86 -14.98 -2.72 -7.57
C LEU A 86 -14.67 -3.24 -8.97
N ARG A 87 -15.30 -2.65 -9.99
CA ARG A 87 -15.11 -3.03 -11.40
C ARG A 87 -14.39 -1.91 -12.14
N ALA A 88 -13.13 -2.14 -12.50
CA ALA A 88 -12.32 -1.19 -13.24
C ALA A 88 -12.43 -1.46 -14.74
N ASN A 89 -13.13 -0.59 -15.46
CA ASN A 89 -13.23 -0.62 -16.91
C ASN A 89 -12.13 0.24 -17.55
N ILE A 90 -11.17 -0.43 -18.19
CA ILE A 90 -9.93 0.19 -18.69
C ILE A 90 -10.20 1.10 -19.89
N THR A 91 -11.16 0.73 -20.73
CA THR A 91 -11.53 1.47 -21.95
C THR A 91 -12.31 2.74 -21.60
N GLU A 92 -13.29 2.65 -20.70
CA GLU A 92 -14.11 3.78 -20.25
C GLU A 92 -13.39 4.71 -19.25
N LYS A 93 -12.22 4.30 -18.76
CA LYS A 93 -11.45 5.00 -17.73
C LYS A 93 -12.23 5.23 -16.44
N LYS A 94 -13.06 4.25 -16.06
CA LYS A 94 -13.94 4.31 -14.89
C LYS A 94 -13.77 3.09 -14.00
N VAL A 95 -13.78 3.34 -12.70
CA VAL A 95 -13.98 2.31 -11.69
C VAL A 95 -15.39 2.47 -11.16
N TYR A 96 -16.19 1.43 -11.34
CA TYR A 96 -17.55 1.30 -10.84
C TYR A 96 -17.54 0.62 -9.47
N LEU A 97 -18.41 1.08 -8.58
CA LEU A 97 -18.56 0.60 -7.21
C LEU A 97 -20.02 0.25 -6.96
N ASN A 98 -20.28 -0.98 -6.53
CA ASN A 98 -21.62 -1.42 -6.14
C ASN A 98 -21.56 -2.53 -5.08
N ALA A 99 -22.70 -3.05 -4.68
CA ALA A 99 -22.86 -4.30 -3.94
C ALA A 99 -24.02 -5.10 -4.55
N CYS A 100 -23.99 -6.42 -4.40
CA CYS A 100 -25.08 -7.32 -4.78
C CYS A 100 -25.45 -8.17 -3.56
N ILE A 101 -26.63 -7.94 -3.02
CA ILE A 101 -27.14 -8.57 -1.79
C ILE A 101 -28.39 -9.37 -2.14
N ASP A 102 -28.37 -10.66 -1.86
CA ASP A 102 -29.42 -11.64 -2.13
C ASP A 102 -29.89 -11.57 -3.60
N GLY A 103 -28.93 -11.41 -4.52
CA GLY A 103 -29.18 -11.27 -5.96
C GLY A 103 -29.60 -9.86 -6.42
N HIS A 104 -29.80 -8.92 -5.49
CA HIS A 104 -30.21 -7.54 -5.80
C HIS A 104 -29.03 -6.57 -5.80
N TRP A 105 -28.83 -5.89 -6.92
CA TRP A 105 -27.82 -4.84 -7.05
C TRP A 105 -28.24 -3.55 -6.34
N GLY A 106 -27.29 -2.95 -5.63
CA GLY A 106 -27.44 -1.64 -5.01
C GLY A 106 -27.28 -0.48 -6.00
N ARG A 107 -27.13 0.72 -5.44
CA ARG A 107 -26.85 1.93 -6.22
C ARG A 107 -25.39 1.98 -6.66
N GLU A 108 -25.18 1.98 -7.98
CA GLU A 108 -23.84 2.10 -8.57
C GLU A 108 -23.28 3.53 -8.43
N GLY A 109 -22.01 3.62 -8.03
CA GLY A 109 -21.19 4.82 -8.12
C GLY A 109 -20.02 4.62 -9.07
N SER A 110 -19.39 5.70 -9.54
CA SER A 110 -18.17 5.58 -10.35
C SER A 110 -17.17 6.70 -10.09
N VAL A 111 -15.88 6.39 -10.31
CA VAL A 111 -14.76 7.34 -10.26
C VAL A 111 -13.87 7.15 -11.47
N LYS A 112 -13.14 8.19 -11.88
CA LYS A 112 -12.21 8.11 -13.02
C LYS A 112 -10.85 7.57 -12.61
N HIS A 113 -10.23 6.72 -13.43
CA HIS A 113 -8.82 6.33 -13.30
C HIS A 113 -8.03 6.74 -14.56
N LYS A 114 -6.71 6.47 -14.55
CA LYS A 114 -5.81 6.81 -15.67
C LYS A 114 -5.08 5.61 -16.29
N TRP A 115 -5.20 4.43 -15.69
CA TRP A 115 -4.52 3.21 -16.15
C TRP A 115 -4.78 2.86 -17.61
N SER A 116 -3.75 2.38 -18.28
CA SER A 116 -3.73 1.74 -19.58
C SER A 116 -3.09 0.36 -19.48
N PRO A 117 -3.23 -0.53 -20.48
CA PRO A 117 -2.49 -1.79 -20.48
C PRO A 117 -0.98 -1.57 -20.32
N GLY A 118 -0.34 -2.39 -19.49
CA GLY A 118 1.05 -2.28 -19.07
C GLY A 118 1.30 -1.32 -17.90
N ASP A 119 0.29 -0.58 -17.44
CA ASP A 119 0.41 0.21 -16.21
C ASP A 119 0.34 -0.70 -14.98
N GLU A 120 1.13 -0.34 -13.97
CA GLU A 120 0.97 -0.83 -12.62
C GLU A 120 -0.23 -0.16 -11.95
N PHE A 121 -0.86 -0.88 -11.03
CA PHE A 121 -1.90 -0.33 -10.17
C PHE A 121 -1.64 -0.61 -8.69
N ASP A 122 -2.03 0.35 -7.84
CA ASP A 122 -2.19 0.20 -6.39
C ASP A 122 -3.62 0.58 -6.00
N ILE A 123 -4.36 -0.41 -5.49
CA ILE A 123 -5.70 -0.24 -4.93
C ILE A 123 -5.65 -0.56 -3.45
N ARG A 124 -6.25 0.31 -2.63
CA ARG A 124 -6.43 0.07 -1.19
C ARG A 124 -7.87 0.26 -0.80
N ILE A 125 -8.43 -0.72 -0.11
CA ILE A 125 -9.77 -0.68 0.46
C ILE A 125 -9.60 -0.68 1.96
N ARG A 126 -9.68 0.50 2.58
CA ARG A 126 -9.54 0.69 4.03
C ARG A 126 -10.90 0.62 4.70
N SER A 127 -11.01 -0.24 5.70
CA SER A 127 -12.23 -0.52 6.44
C SER A 127 -12.44 0.49 7.57
N HIS A 128 -13.68 0.97 7.72
CA HIS A 128 -14.13 1.76 8.86
C HIS A 128 -15.45 1.20 9.39
N ASP A 129 -15.96 1.68 10.52
CA ASP A 129 -17.16 1.11 11.15
C ASP A 129 -18.40 1.08 10.24
N LYS A 130 -18.50 2.01 9.28
CA LYS A 130 -19.69 2.21 8.44
C LYS A 130 -19.43 2.23 6.93
N HIS A 131 -18.18 2.29 6.51
CA HIS A 131 -17.83 2.46 5.10
C HIS A 131 -16.41 2.02 4.79
N PHE A 132 -16.15 1.69 3.52
CA PHE A 132 -14.80 1.63 2.98
C PHE A 132 -14.34 3.00 2.52
N GLU A 133 -13.07 3.33 2.74
CA GLU A 133 -12.34 4.32 1.95
C GLU A 133 -11.56 3.60 0.86
N ILE A 134 -11.76 4.01 -0.39
CA ILE A 134 -11.14 3.38 -1.56
C ILE A 134 -10.09 4.33 -2.12
N PHE A 135 -8.84 3.87 -2.09
CA PHE A 135 -7.69 4.57 -2.63
C PHE A 135 -7.25 3.92 -3.94
N ILE A 136 -6.95 4.77 -4.93
CA ILE A 136 -6.33 4.37 -6.20
C ILE A 136 -5.11 5.25 -6.39
N GLU A 137 -3.94 4.65 -6.64
CA GLU A 137 -2.66 5.36 -6.77
C GLU A 137 -2.45 6.33 -5.59
N HIS A 138 -2.65 5.78 -4.40
CA HIS A 138 -2.55 6.48 -3.12
C HIS A 138 -3.50 7.68 -2.92
N LYS A 139 -4.46 7.91 -3.83
CA LYS A 139 -5.46 8.96 -3.72
C LYS A 139 -6.76 8.39 -3.16
N LEU A 140 -7.36 9.02 -2.15
CA LEU A 140 -8.75 8.73 -1.81
C LEU A 140 -9.64 9.09 -3.01
N MET A 141 -10.34 8.10 -3.55
CA MET A 141 -11.22 8.25 -4.72
C MET A 141 -12.69 8.17 -4.35
N ALA A 142 -13.05 7.25 -3.44
CA ALA A 142 -14.43 7.03 -3.05
C ALA A 142 -14.56 6.63 -1.59
N LYS A 143 -15.77 6.81 -1.07
CA LYS A 143 -16.24 6.24 0.18
C LYS A 143 -17.45 5.36 -0.13
N PHE A 144 -17.42 4.10 0.29
CA PHE A 144 -18.49 3.14 0.00
C PHE A 144 -19.15 2.69 1.31
N THR A 145 -20.38 3.16 1.56
CA THR A 145 -21.15 2.82 2.76
C THR A 145 -21.62 1.37 2.69
N TYR A 146 -21.56 0.67 3.83
CA TYR A 146 -21.97 -0.72 3.92
C TYR A 146 -23.49 -0.89 3.77
N TYR A 147 -23.90 -1.91 3.02
CA TYR A 147 -25.30 -2.38 2.98
C TYR A 147 -25.56 -3.44 4.05
N ILE A 148 -24.56 -4.28 4.31
CA ILE A 148 -24.52 -5.32 5.35
C ILE A 148 -23.25 -5.10 6.18
N PRO A 149 -23.26 -5.39 7.50
CA PRO A 149 -22.05 -5.29 8.34
C PRO A 149 -20.82 -5.96 7.73
N ILE A 150 -19.66 -5.30 7.87
CA ILE A 150 -18.37 -5.76 7.34
C ILE A 150 -17.97 -7.15 7.84
N THR A 151 -18.46 -7.56 9.02
CA THR A 151 -18.25 -8.89 9.61
C THR A 151 -18.73 -10.02 8.71
N HIS A 152 -19.66 -9.77 7.78
CA HIS A 152 -20.13 -10.79 6.85
C HIS A 152 -19.14 -11.09 5.72
N ILE A 153 -18.08 -10.29 5.54
CA ILE A 153 -17.06 -10.51 4.52
C ILE A 153 -16.14 -11.64 4.97
N SER A 154 -15.98 -12.64 4.11
CA SER A 154 -15.15 -13.81 4.38
C SER A 154 -14.18 -14.16 3.25
N HIS A 155 -14.40 -13.66 2.03
CA HIS A 155 -13.55 -13.96 0.87
C HIS A 155 -13.23 -12.70 0.04
N ILE A 156 -12.09 -12.76 -0.64
CA ILE A 156 -11.68 -11.82 -1.68
C ILE A 156 -11.70 -12.56 -3.01
N TYR A 157 -12.31 -11.96 -4.01
CA TYR A 157 -12.31 -12.48 -5.38
C TYR A 157 -11.81 -11.42 -6.36
N ILE A 158 -10.79 -11.74 -7.16
CA ILE A 158 -10.24 -10.85 -8.18
C ILE A 158 -10.18 -11.60 -9.50
N ASN A 159 -10.73 -11.02 -10.56
CA ASN A 159 -10.74 -11.63 -11.90
C ASN A 159 -10.63 -10.57 -13.00
N GLY A 160 -10.26 -10.98 -14.20
CA GLY A 160 -10.18 -10.15 -15.40
C GLY A 160 -8.75 -9.81 -15.81
N ASP A 161 -8.59 -8.70 -16.52
CA ASP A 161 -7.39 -8.34 -17.29
C ASP A 161 -6.22 -7.81 -16.42
N VAL A 162 -5.82 -8.57 -15.39
CA VAL A 162 -4.71 -8.21 -14.47
C VAL A 162 -3.77 -9.37 -14.17
N GLU A 163 -2.51 -9.03 -13.88
CA GLU A 163 -1.56 -9.89 -13.17
C GLU A 163 -1.33 -9.33 -11.77
N LEU A 164 -1.39 -10.17 -10.75
CA LEU A 164 -1.22 -9.76 -9.35
C LEU A 164 0.15 -10.15 -8.82
N TYR A 165 0.82 -9.21 -8.16
CA TYR A 165 2.09 -9.48 -7.46
C TYR A 165 2.03 -9.21 -5.96
N SER A 166 0.96 -8.58 -5.47
CA SER A 166 0.71 -8.41 -4.04
C SER A 166 -0.80 -8.36 -3.76
N VAL A 167 -1.24 -9.19 -2.82
CA VAL A 167 -2.56 -9.09 -2.18
C VAL A 167 -2.32 -9.29 -0.70
N SER A 168 -2.56 -8.26 0.11
CA SER A 168 -2.47 -8.35 1.58
C SER A 168 -3.69 -7.70 2.22
N TRP A 169 -4.18 -8.26 3.32
CA TRP A 169 -4.95 -7.49 4.28
C TRP A 169 -4.08 -7.27 5.50
N GLU A 170 -4.01 -6.03 5.96
CA GLU A 170 -3.13 -5.67 7.07
C GLU A 170 -3.62 -4.43 7.80
N GLY A 171 -2.92 -4.09 8.87
CA GLY A 171 -3.15 -2.84 9.60
C GLY A 171 -4.22 -2.93 10.69
N LYS A 172 -4.45 -1.76 11.29
CA LYS A 172 -5.45 -1.49 12.34
C LYS A 172 -5.55 0.02 12.50
N TYR A 173 -6.35 0.47 13.48
CA TYR A 173 -6.20 1.82 13.99
C TYR A 173 -5.00 1.90 14.91
N TYR A 174 -3.99 2.66 14.49
CA TYR A 174 -2.83 2.99 15.31
C TYR A 174 -3.04 4.35 15.96
N GLN A 175 -2.68 4.46 17.23
CA GLN A 175 -2.59 5.75 17.91
C GLN A 175 -1.28 6.44 17.53
N ILE A 176 -1.32 7.76 17.41
CA ILE A 176 -0.14 8.62 17.24
C ILE A 176 -0.09 9.60 18.42
N PRO A 177 1.05 9.75 19.11
CA PRO A 177 2.35 9.13 18.81
C PRO A 177 2.33 7.60 18.99
N TYR A 178 3.00 6.91 18.09
CA TYR A 178 3.20 5.47 18.13
C TYR A 178 4.60 5.17 18.66
N ALA A 179 4.73 4.20 19.56
CA ALA A 179 6.01 3.69 20.01
C ALA A 179 5.93 2.17 20.17
N ALA A 180 7.03 1.49 19.84
CA ALA A 180 7.16 0.06 20.04
C ALA A 180 8.63 -0.31 20.24
N ASP A 181 8.88 -1.25 21.14
CA ASP A 181 10.18 -1.90 21.24
C ASP A 181 10.41 -2.76 19.98
N ILE A 182 11.67 -2.90 19.59
CA ILE A 182 12.11 -3.69 18.44
C ILE A 182 12.75 -4.96 19.01
N PRO A 183 12.06 -6.12 19.00
CA PRO A 183 12.61 -7.35 19.52
C PRO A 183 13.90 -7.72 18.80
N ALA A 184 14.94 -8.08 19.55
CA ALA A 184 16.29 -8.35 19.05
C ALA A 184 16.96 -7.19 18.28
N ASN A 185 16.48 -5.96 18.48
CA ASN A 185 17.01 -4.72 17.93
C ASN A 185 16.92 -4.63 16.40
N PHE A 186 17.17 -3.44 15.84
CA PHE A 186 17.11 -3.18 14.40
C PHE A 186 18.45 -3.48 13.69
N TYR A 187 18.99 -4.68 13.90
CA TYR A 187 20.29 -5.09 13.37
C TYR A 187 20.36 -5.09 11.83
N PRO A 188 21.57 -5.01 11.24
CA PRO A 188 21.76 -5.06 9.79
C PRO A 188 21.11 -6.27 9.10
N GLY A 189 20.33 -6.02 8.05
CA GLY A 189 19.49 -6.99 7.34
C GLY A 189 17.99 -6.81 7.63
N ARG A 190 17.62 -6.14 8.72
CA ARG A 190 16.22 -5.90 9.08
C ARG A 190 15.55 -4.82 8.25
N LYS A 191 14.22 -4.93 8.15
CA LYS A 191 13.35 -4.03 7.40
C LYS A 191 12.20 -3.53 8.28
N LEU A 192 11.91 -2.25 8.19
CA LEU A 192 10.70 -1.65 8.75
C LEU A 192 9.82 -1.15 7.61
N TYR A 193 8.62 -1.71 7.50
CA TYR A 193 7.57 -1.27 6.59
C TYR A 193 6.55 -0.44 7.35
N ILE A 194 6.25 0.75 6.84
CA ILE A 194 5.24 1.66 7.36
C ILE A 194 4.28 1.98 6.22
N SER A 195 2.98 1.82 6.46
CA SER A 195 1.94 2.38 5.60
C SER A 195 1.19 3.47 6.34
N ALA A 196 1.02 4.63 5.72
CA ALA A 196 0.37 5.77 6.37
C ALA A 196 -0.31 6.73 5.38
N LEU A 197 -1.23 7.55 5.87
CA LEU A 197 -1.86 8.66 5.15
C LEU A 197 -1.33 10.00 5.67
N THR A 198 -0.84 10.87 4.79
CA THR A 198 -0.55 12.25 5.18
C THR A 198 -1.83 13.07 5.35
N ARG A 199 -2.00 13.74 6.50
CA ARG A 199 -3.22 14.50 6.81
C ARG A 199 -3.41 15.71 5.90
N LYS A 200 -4.66 16.21 5.80
CA LYS A 200 -5.05 17.37 4.98
C LYS A 200 -4.23 18.63 5.23
N ARG A 201 -3.82 18.88 6.47
CA ARG A 201 -3.04 20.07 6.89
C ARG A 201 -1.62 19.72 7.33
N ALA A 202 -1.12 18.55 6.92
CA ALA A 202 0.14 18.03 7.42
C ALA A 202 1.31 18.99 7.17
N LYS A 203 2.10 19.24 8.21
CA LYS A 203 3.32 20.06 8.17
C LYS A 203 4.54 19.16 8.18
N GLN A 204 4.55 18.15 9.04
CA GLN A 204 5.65 17.22 9.17
C GLN A 204 5.26 15.93 9.89
N PHE A 205 6.12 14.92 9.81
CA PHE A 205 6.09 13.76 10.68
C PHE A 205 7.51 13.30 10.99
N THR A 206 7.67 12.42 11.97
CA THR A 206 8.95 11.82 12.34
C THR A 206 8.84 10.32 12.43
N VAL A 207 9.91 9.64 12.04
CA VAL A 207 10.17 8.23 12.36
C VAL A 207 11.54 8.19 13.02
N ASP A 208 11.59 7.81 14.28
CA ASP A 208 12.81 7.75 15.07
C ASP A 208 13.16 6.32 15.44
N PHE A 209 14.39 5.95 15.14
CA PHE A 209 15.03 4.73 15.60
C PHE A 209 15.89 5.08 16.81
N HIS A 210 15.48 4.60 17.98
CA HIS A 210 16.11 4.88 19.28
C HIS A 210 17.17 3.84 19.60
N CYS A 211 18.21 4.28 20.31
CA CYS A 211 19.25 3.46 20.90
C CYS A 211 19.33 3.84 22.38
N GLY A 212 18.52 3.18 23.23
CA GLY A 212 18.32 3.62 24.60
C GLY A 212 17.70 5.02 24.66
N SER A 213 18.39 5.99 25.28
CA SER A 213 17.94 7.39 25.36
C SER A 213 18.25 8.23 24.12
N ASP A 214 19.12 7.72 23.25
CA ASP A 214 19.56 8.40 22.04
C ASP A 214 18.67 8.08 20.85
N ILE A 215 18.78 8.92 19.81
CA ILE A 215 18.12 8.69 18.53
C ILE A 215 19.21 8.40 17.51
N ALA A 216 19.42 7.12 17.19
CA ALA A 216 20.35 6.68 16.16
C ALA A 216 20.02 7.29 14.80
N PHE A 217 18.72 7.33 14.46
CA PHE A 217 18.27 7.91 13.21
C PHE A 217 16.86 8.51 13.34
N ARG A 218 16.77 9.83 13.16
CA ARG A 218 15.52 10.56 12.94
C ARG A 218 15.32 10.78 11.46
N PHE A 219 14.21 10.30 10.92
CA PHE A 219 13.70 10.63 9.59
C PHE A 219 12.55 11.62 9.73
N ASN A 220 12.74 12.86 9.29
CA ASN A 220 11.76 13.95 9.46
C ASN A 220 11.38 14.62 8.13
N PRO A 221 10.35 14.12 7.44
CA PRO A 221 9.76 14.81 6.30
C PRO A 221 9.02 16.09 6.73
N ARG A 222 9.49 17.23 6.24
CA ARG A 222 8.85 18.55 6.38
C ARG A 222 8.11 18.88 5.09
N ILE A 223 6.81 18.61 5.07
CA ILE A 223 5.92 18.66 3.90
C ILE A 223 5.78 20.08 3.35
N VAL A 224 5.81 21.11 4.22
CA VAL A 224 5.76 22.52 3.80
C VAL A 224 7.04 22.90 3.06
N GLU A 225 8.20 22.54 3.62
CA GLU A 225 9.52 22.85 3.05
C GLU A 225 9.91 21.94 1.88
N LYS A 226 9.19 20.83 1.69
CA LYS A 226 9.51 19.74 0.75
C LYS A 226 10.91 19.18 0.95
N LYS A 227 11.30 18.99 2.21
CA LYS A 227 12.61 18.44 2.60
C LYS A 227 12.43 17.25 3.54
N ILE A 228 13.37 16.31 3.47
CA ILE A 228 13.51 15.24 4.45
C ILE A 228 14.77 15.54 5.25
N ILE A 229 14.59 15.89 6.52
CA ILE A 229 15.69 16.13 7.44
C ILE A 229 16.06 14.80 8.09
N ARG A 230 17.34 14.44 8.05
CA ARG A 230 17.88 13.28 8.78
C ARG A 230 18.92 13.72 9.79
N ASN A 231 18.89 13.12 10.97
CA ASN A 231 19.88 13.42 11.99
C ASN A 231 19.97 12.30 13.05
N THR A 232 21.00 12.38 13.87
CA THR A 232 21.21 11.59 15.08
C THR A 232 21.19 12.54 16.27
N ARG A 233 20.61 12.08 17.38
CA ARG A 233 20.68 12.77 18.68
C ARG A 233 21.42 11.88 19.66
N CYS A 234 22.54 12.35 20.17
CA CYS A 234 23.39 11.65 21.14
C CYS A 234 23.62 12.57 22.35
N ASP A 235 23.49 12.05 23.57
CA ASP A 235 23.63 12.83 24.81
C ASP A 235 22.77 14.11 24.82
N ASP A 236 21.50 13.96 24.41
CA ASP A 236 20.52 15.05 24.25
C ASP A 236 20.91 16.16 23.24
N ARG A 237 21.97 15.96 22.44
CA ARG A 237 22.44 16.93 21.45
C ARG A 237 22.22 16.42 20.03
N TRP A 238 21.64 17.28 19.19
CA TRP A 238 21.51 17.01 17.76
C TRP A 238 22.86 17.16 17.07
N GLY A 239 23.19 16.21 16.20
CA GLY A 239 24.33 16.32 15.29
C GLY A 239 24.05 17.24 14.10
N ASN A 240 24.90 17.13 13.07
CA ASN A 240 24.71 17.86 11.82
C ASN A 240 23.53 17.29 11.02
N GLU A 241 22.55 18.14 10.71
CA GLU A 241 21.40 17.78 9.89
C GLU A 241 21.82 17.48 8.44
N GLU A 242 21.33 16.37 7.89
CA GLU A 242 21.41 16.10 6.46
C GLU A 242 20.09 16.47 5.77
N LYS A 243 20.19 17.30 4.72
CA LYS A 243 19.04 17.91 4.03
C LYS A 243 18.97 17.63 2.53
N SER A 244 20.06 17.13 1.95
CA SER A 244 20.16 16.84 0.52
C SER A 244 19.33 15.60 0.18
N SER A 245 18.43 15.69 -0.80
CA SER A 245 17.86 14.52 -1.46
C SER A 245 18.15 14.59 -2.94
N GLU A 246 18.65 13.50 -3.52
CA GLU A 246 18.79 13.35 -4.97
C GLU A 246 17.42 13.11 -5.62
N ALA A 247 16.52 12.47 -4.87
CA ALA A 247 15.16 12.20 -5.28
C ALA A 247 14.23 13.39 -5.04
N ALA A 248 13.17 13.48 -5.85
CA ALA A 248 12.07 14.42 -5.63
C ALA A 248 11.34 14.12 -4.32
N PHE A 249 10.88 15.16 -3.62
CA PHE A 249 10.14 15.01 -2.36
C PHE A 249 8.86 14.16 -2.56
N PRO A 250 8.74 12.97 -1.92
CA PRO A 250 7.72 11.99 -2.30
C PRO A 250 6.37 12.22 -1.59
N PHE A 251 6.35 12.90 -0.44
CA PHE A 251 5.14 13.00 0.38
C PHE A 251 4.19 14.11 -0.08
N ARG A 252 2.90 13.79 -0.19
CA ARG A 252 1.86 14.74 -0.62
C ARG A 252 0.64 14.61 0.27
N ARG A 253 0.16 15.73 0.81
CA ARG A 253 -1.05 15.78 1.67
C ARG A 253 -2.23 15.01 1.06
N LYS A 254 -2.98 14.32 1.93
CA LYS A 254 -4.11 13.45 1.59
C LYS A 254 -3.75 12.28 0.68
N ARG A 255 -2.48 11.87 0.65
CA ARG A 255 -2.05 10.65 -0.03
C ARG A 255 -1.58 9.64 0.98
N THR A 256 -1.99 8.39 0.76
CA THR A 256 -1.30 7.28 1.40
C THR A 256 0.13 7.20 0.85
N PHE A 257 1.00 6.50 1.56
CA PHE A 257 2.34 6.17 1.10
C PHE A 257 2.78 4.91 1.84
N ASP A 258 3.70 4.17 1.22
CA ASP A 258 4.47 3.17 1.95
C ASP A 258 5.91 3.62 2.06
N LEU A 259 6.45 3.47 3.25
CA LEU A 259 7.81 3.81 3.61
C LEU A 259 8.50 2.54 4.09
N LEU A 260 9.59 2.18 3.43
CA LEU A 260 10.46 1.07 3.82
C LEU A 260 11.79 1.65 4.29
N PHE A 261 12.22 1.26 5.48
CA PHE A 261 13.60 1.39 5.94
C PHE A 261 14.29 0.04 5.92
N TYR A 262 15.48 -0.03 5.35
CA TYR A 262 16.35 -1.18 5.38
C TYR A 262 17.64 -0.81 6.12
N CYS A 263 18.02 -1.63 7.11
CA CYS A 263 19.27 -1.48 7.83
C CYS A 263 20.37 -2.25 7.10
N GLU A 264 21.37 -1.55 6.54
CA GLU A 264 22.63 -2.16 6.13
C GLU A 264 23.66 -2.06 7.25
N GLU A 265 24.82 -2.72 7.10
CA GLU A 265 25.90 -2.66 8.10
C GLU A 265 26.41 -1.23 8.34
N ASN A 266 26.42 -0.37 7.30
CA ASN A 266 27.02 0.98 7.39
C ASN A 266 26.00 2.12 7.29
N ARG A 267 24.74 1.84 6.90
CA ARG A 267 23.74 2.88 6.64
C ARG A 267 22.32 2.36 6.75
N PHE A 268 21.37 3.28 6.89
CA PHE A 268 19.99 3.06 6.49
C PHE A 268 19.81 3.34 5.00
N VAL A 269 18.95 2.57 4.35
CA VAL A 269 18.42 2.83 3.00
C VAL A 269 16.91 2.97 3.14
N TYR A 270 16.32 3.99 2.51
CA TYR A 270 14.88 4.21 2.62
C TYR A 270 14.20 4.47 1.28
N TYR A 271 13.03 3.85 1.15
CA TYR A 271 12.20 3.84 -0.05
C TYR A 271 10.83 4.40 0.26
N VAL A 272 10.25 5.13 -0.69
CA VAL A 272 8.85 5.55 -0.63
C VAL A 272 8.15 5.11 -1.90
N ASP A 273 7.03 4.40 -1.75
CA ASP A 273 6.23 3.85 -2.85
C ASP A 273 7.10 3.05 -3.85
N ASP A 274 7.99 2.23 -3.29
CA ASP A 274 8.98 1.38 -3.96
C ASP A 274 10.10 2.14 -4.71
N CYS A 275 10.19 3.46 -4.58
CA CYS A 275 11.26 4.27 -5.16
C CYS A 275 12.34 4.57 -4.13
N LEU A 276 13.62 4.39 -4.48
CA LEU A 276 14.73 4.79 -3.62
C LEU A 276 14.72 6.31 -3.42
N ILE A 277 14.70 6.76 -2.16
CA ILE A 277 14.69 8.19 -1.83
C ILE A 277 16.03 8.66 -1.26
N GLY A 278 16.73 7.78 -0.55
CA GLY A 278 18.08 8.08 -0.08
C GLY A 278 18.62 7.09 0.94
N THR A 279 19.76 7.47 1.50
CA THR A 279 20.48 6.70 2.51
C THR A 279 20.91 7.61 3.66
N TYR A 280 21.26 7.02 4.80
CA TYR A 280 21.78 7.72 5.97
C TYR A 280 22.83 6.86 6.66
N ASN A 281 24.09 7.32 6.70
CA ASN A 281 25.17 6.56 7.32
C ASN A 281 24.96 6.47 8.83
N HIS A 282 25.22 5.29 9.40
CA HIS A 282 25.12 5.09 10.84
C HIS A 282 26.11 5.98 11.58
N ARG A 283 25.63 6.71 12.59
CA ARG A 283 26.46 7.48 13.52
C ARG A 283 26.54 6.86 14.91
N LEU A 284 25.62 5.92 15.19
CA LEU A 284 25.57 5.05 16.37
C LEU A 284 25.49 3.59 15.89
N GLY A 285 25.82 2.64 16.75
CA GLY A 285 25.78 1.22 16.42
C GLY A 285 24.35 0.76 16.06
N PRO A 286 24.09 0.24 14.84
CA PRO A 286 22.75 -0.18 14.46
C PRO A 286 22.21 -1.35 15.29
N ARG A 287 23.13 -2.13 15.90
CA ARG A 287 22.80 -3.29 16.73
C ARG A 287 22.21 -2.90 18.09
N ASP A 288 22.32 -1.64 18.49
CA ASP A 288 21.80 -1.12 19.76
C ASP A 288 20.43 -0.43 19.60
N ILE A 289 19.87 -0.43 18.38
CA ILE A 289 18.58 0.20 18.09
C ILE A 289 17.46 -0.67 18.60
N ASP A 290 16.87 -0.31 19.73
CA ASP A 290 15.96 -1.13 20.52
C ASP A 290 14.50 -0.68 20.44
N LYS A 291 14.23 0.51 19.91
CA LYS A 291 12.87 1.08 19.91
C LYS A 291 12.60 1.96 18.69
N LEU A 292 11.34 1.95 18.27
CA LEU A 292 10.79 2.79 17.21
C LEU A 292 9.79 3.79 17.81
N SER A 293 9.80 5.03 17.34
CA SER A 293 8.66 5.94 17.53
C SER A 293 8.28 6.68 16.26
N ILE A 294 6.98 6.90 16.07
CA ILE A 294 6.42 7.61 14.92
C ILE A 294 5.46 8.69 15.44
N ASP A 295 5.64 9.92 15.00
CA ASP A 295 4.81 11.06 15.45
C ASP A 295 4.53 12.06 14.32
N GLY A 296 3.56 12.95 14.54
CA GLY A 296 3.24 14.08 13.68
C GLY A 296 1.99 13.88 12.81
N ASP A 297 1.97 14.55 11.65
CA ASP A 297 0.76 14.81 10.89
C ASP A 297 0.40 13.71 9.87
N ILE A 298 0.42 12.46 10.30
CA ILE A 298 0.02 11.30 9.51
C ILE A 298 -1.08 10.51 10.24
N ASP A 299 -1.78 9.63 9.52
CA ASP A 299 -2.61 8.58 10.09
C ASP A 299 -1.93 7.25 9.77
N LEU A 300 -1.41 6.58 10.79
CA LEU A 300 -0.65 5.35 10.65
C LEU A 300 -1.61 4.18 10.37
N GLN A 301 -1.31 3.42 9.31
CA GLN A 301 -2.18 2.37 8.78
C GLN A 301 -1.58 0.98 8.93
N GLY A 302 -0.26 0.85 8.89
CA GLY A 302 0.47 -0.40 9.08
C GLY A 302 1.90 -0.15 9.56
N VAL A 303 2.40 -1.02 10.43
CA VAL A 303 3.80 -1.07 10.88
C VAL A 303 4.20 -2.53 10.97
N HIS A 304 5.18 -2.93 10.15
CA HIS A 304 5.65 -4.31 10.09
C HIS A 304 7.17 -4.35 10.09
N LEU A 305 7.73 -5.02 11.09
CA LEU A 305 9.16 -5.32 11.17
C LEU A 305 9.41 -6.70 10.54
N LYS A 306 10.43 -6.79 9.70
CA LYS A 306 10.96 -8.04 9.11
C LYS A 306 12.46 -8.11 9.28
#